data_AF-A0A0F9MBC8-F1
#
_entry.id   AF-A0A0F9MBC8-F1
#
_cell.length_a   1.000
_cell.length_b   1.000
_cell.length_c   1.000
_cell.angle_alpha   90.00
_cell.angle_beta   90.00
_cell.angle_gamma   90.00
#
_symmetry.space_group_name_H-M   'P 1'
#
loop_
_entity.id
_entity.type
_entity.pdbx_description
1 polymer ?
#
loop_
_entity_poly.entity_id
_entity_poly.type
_entity_poly.pdbx_seq_one_letter_code
_entity_poly.pdbx_strand_id
1 'polypeptide(L)'
;MLEDYANVFNERKLYLRFNGLMKVFIENCKETKIKGNVARRVSLFNHYYSEFRYQLYCAYYFLGQLDLLEKTIMQQYNELKPFIMFQNEAKMEYDSFIVHEFLLRIMPFLNTLFILQDRLMVIIGLFLDIEYQDPVRKPNESDKVYNRKVETFRSKLQSFAAYATNYSSILKPFPEEVQELVVNYWNQNGQEIRLYRNLNQHQFSLLEEAYIVREPTERFILYLPDNPNEHDFEKLLYDKKRVAIDYFNSEINVFHDFIEGLMKILGVAPERHEFATSTSPNANKIKDYNEGDLMKIWVIKNDAILFSVGKKTPDGEAAKLAMRRIKNKIVGIKWDIK
;
A
#
# COMPACT_ATOMS: atom_id res chain seq x y z
N MET A 1 -9.47 -2.12 -17.21
CA MET A 1 -8.56 -1.54 -16.20
C MET A 1 -8.42 -2.41 -14.96
N LEU A 2 -9.47 -2.79 -14.21
CA LEU A 2 -9.32 -3.63 -13.00
C LEU A 2 -9.05 -5.12 -13.29
N GLU A 3 -9.68 -5.70 -14.33
CA GLU A 3 -9.38 -7.06 -14.81
C GLU A 3 -7.94 -7.18 -15.33
N ASP A 4 -7.39 -6.09 -15.89
CA ASP A 4 -6.00 -6.06 -16.38
C ASP A 4 -4.99 -6.23 -15.24
N TYR A 5 -5.27 -5.73 -14.02
CA TYR A 5 -4.34 -5.87 -12.90
C TYR A 5 -4.30 -7.28 -12.31
N ALA A 6 -5.43 -8.00 -12.24
CA ALA A 6 -5.42 -9.42 -11.86
C ALA A 6 -4.55 -10.23 -12.82
N ASN A 7 -4.71 -10.00 -14.11
CA ASN A 7 -3.95 -10.69 -15.14
C ASN A 7 -2.46 -10.37 -15.01
N VAL A 8 -2.10 -9.10 -14.84
CA VAL A 8 -0.70 -8.69 -14.59
C VAL A 8 -0.12 -9.37 -13.34
N PHE A 9 -0.85 -9.40 -12.23
CA PHE A 9 -0.39 -10.06 -11.01
C PHE A 9 -0.21 -11.57 -11.20
N ASN A 10 -1.14 -12.22 -11.90
CA ASN A 10 -1.06 -13.65 -12.19
C ASN A 10 0.08 -14.00 -13.16
N GLU A 11 0.23 -13.24 -14.24
CA GLU A 11 1.30 -13.40 -15.24
C GLU A 11 2.68 -13.21 -14.62
N ARG A 12 2.82 -12.17 -13.78
CA ARG A 12 4.06 -11.87 -13.05
C ARG A 12 4.24 -12.70 -11.79
N LYS A 13 3.30 -13.60 -11.47
CA LYS A 13 3.33 -14.47 -10.28
C LYS A 13 3.47 -13.71 -8.96
N LEU A 14 2.84 -12.54 -8.86
CA LEU A 14 2.95 -11.64 -7.73
C LEU A 14 2.00 -12.09 -6.59
N TYR A 15 2.58 -12.20 -5.40
CA TYR A 15 1.90 -12.49 -4.14
C TYR A 15 1.01 -13.74 -4.17
N LEU A 16 1.44 -14.80 -4.89
CA LEU A 16 0.63 -16.00 -5.08
C LEU A 16 0.20 -16.63 -3.76
N ARG A 17 1.11 -16.81 -2.81
CA ARG A 17 0.74 -17.40 -1.51
C ARG A 17 -0.13 -16.44 -0.71
N PHE A 18 0.16 -15.14 -0.74
CA PHE A 18 -0.70 -14.18 -0.04
C PHE A 18 -2.13 -14.18 -0.60
N ASN A 19 -2.31 -14.37 -1.92
CA ASN A 19 -3.62 -14.50 -2.52
C ASN A 19 -4.42 -15.69 -1.94
N GLY A 20 -3.73 -16.79 -1.59
CA GLY A 20 -4.32 -17.98 -0.98
C GLY A 20 -4.71 -17.80 0.50
N LEU A 21 -4.22 -16.76 1.17
CA LEU A 21 -4.45 -16.52 2.60
C LEU A 21 -5.94 -16.41 2.93
N MET A 22 -6.72 -15.73 2.07
CA MET A 22 -8.17 -15.58 2.26
C MET A 22 -8.89 -16.92 2.23
N LYS A 23 -8.52 -17.81 1.31
CA LYS A 23 -9.14 -19.13 1.19
C LYS A 23 -8.87 -19.96 2.45
N VAL A 24 -7.62 -20.03 2.88
CA VAL A 24 -7.22 -20.74 4.10
C VAL A 24 -7.95 -20.16 5.32
N PHE A 25 -8.04 -18.84 5.42
CA PHE A 25 -8.77 -18.19 6.51
C PHE A 25 -10.26 -18.57 6.53
N ILE A 26 -10.92 -18.55 5.37
CA ILE A 26 -12.34 -18.95 5.26
C ILE A 26 -12.51 -20.43 5.62
N GLU A 27 -11.62 -21.31 5.16
CA GLU A 27 -11.65 -22.73 5.47
C GLU A 27 -11.54 -22.98 6.97
N ASN A 28 -10.61 -22.32 7.66
CA ASN A 28 -10.48 -22.36 9.12
C ASN A 28 -11.74 -21.87 9.86
N CYS A 29 -12.55 -21.00 9.23
CA CYS A 29 -13.79 -20.51 9.82
C CYS A 29 -15.01 -21.42 9.58
N LYS A 30 -15.00 -22.32 8.58
CA LYS A 30 -16.18 -23.13 8.18
C LYS A 30 -16.66 -24.07 9.27
N GLU A 31 -15.77 -24.56 10.12
CA GLU A 31 -16.09 -25.49 11.21
C GLU A 31 -16.65 -24.79 12.45
N THR A 32 -16.65 -23.45 12.47
CA THR A 32 -17.04 -22.65 13.63
C THR A 32 -18.38 -21.96 13.38
N LYS A 33 -19.34 -22.05 14.33
CA LYS A 33 -20.56 -21.21 14.27
C LYS A 33 -20.16 -19.73 14.38
N ILE A 34 -20.25 -18.99 13.27
CA ILE A 34 -19.92 -17.56 13.21
C ILE A 34 -20.95 -16.76 14.01
N LYS A 35 -20.62 -16.43 15.27
CA LYS A 35 -21.40 -15.55 16.15
C LYS A 35 -20.46 -14.70 17.01
N GLY A 36 -20.93 -13.52 17.44
CA GLY A 36 -20.20 -12.66 18.37
C GLY A 36 -18.79 -12.27 17.88
N ASN A 37 -17.77 -12.57 18.68
CA ASN A 37 -16.37 -12.19 18.41
C ASN A 37 -15.82 -12.78 17.11
N VAL A 38 -16.22 -14.00 16.73
CA VAL A 38 -15.78 -14.63 15.47
C VAL A 38 -16.25 -13.84 14.25
N ALA A 39 -17.50 -13.36 14.27
CA ALA A 39 -18.04 -12.53 13.19
C ALA A 39 -17.28 -11.20 13.06
N ARG A 40 -16.94 -10.58 14.20
CA ARG A 40 -16.13 -9.36 14.23
C ARG A 40 -14.73 -9.58 13.66
N ARG A 41 -14.06 -10.68 14.06
CA ARG A 41 -12.73 -11.06 13.55
C ARG A 41 -12.75 -11.27 12.03
N VAL A 42 -13.72 -12.02 11.51
CA VAL A 42 -13.88 -12.24 10.07
C VAL A 42 -14.08 -10.91 9.33
N SER A 43 -14.92 -10.02 9.86
CA SER A 43 -15.14 -8.70 9.26
C SER A 43 -13.87 -7.86 9.24
N LEU A 44 -13.09 -7.85 10.33
CA LEU A 44 -11.83 -7.10 10.40
C LEU A 44 -10.78 -7.68 9.46
N PHE A 45 -10.65 -9.01 9.41
CA PHE A 45 -9.74 -9.69 8.50
C PHE A 45 -10.05 -9.32 7.05
N ASN A 46 -11.32 -9.44 6.63
CA ASN A 46 -11.76 -9.07 5.28
C ASN A 46 -11.46 -7.61 4.94
N HIS A 47 -11.71 -6.70 5.89
CA HIS A 47 -11.43 -5.28 5.72
C HIS A 47 -9.94 -5.02 5.46
N TYR A 48 -9.06 -5.47 6.37
CA TYR A 48 -7.62 -5.23 6.25
C TYR A 48 -7.00 -5.97 5.07
N TYR A 49 -7.42 -7.20 4.79
CA TYR A 49 -6.97 -7.95 3.62
C TYR A 49 -7.32 -7.23 2.30
N SER A 50 -8.54 -6.69 2.21
CA SER A 50 -8.98 -5.94 1.02
C SER A 50 -8.23 -4.60 0.89
N GLU A 51 -8.03 -3.89 2.00
CA GLU A 51 -7.22 -2.66 2.04
C GLU A 51 -5.79 -2.95 1.56
N PHE A 52 -5.17 -4.00 2.08
CA PHE A 52 -3.81 -4.39 1.73
C PHE A 52 -3.67 -4.76 0.25
N ARG A 53 -4.60 -5.55 -0.30
CA ARG A 53 -4.64 -5.86 -1.74
C ARG A 53 -4.76 -4.61 -2.59
N TYR A 54 -5.65 -3.68 -2.20
CA TYR A 54 -5.80 -2.42 -2.90
C TYR A 54 -4.48 -1.62 -2.91
N GLN A 55 -3.81 -1.53 -1.76
CA GLN A 55 -2.52 -0.85 -1.66
C GLN A 55 -1.43 -1.55 -2.47
N LEU A 56 -1.42 -2.88 -2.54
CA LEU A 56 -0.50 -3.60 -3.43
C LEU A 56 -0.70 -3.15 -4.89
N TYR A 57 -1.94 -3.09 -5.38
CA TYR A 57 -2.17 -2.60 -6.74
C TYR A 57 -1.70 -1.16 -6.93
N CYS A 58 -1.96 -0.29 -5.95
CA CYS A 58 -1.49 1.09 -5.99
C CYS A 58 0.04 1.18 -6.08
N ALA A 59 0.78 0.34 -5.35
CA ALA A 59 2.24 0.32 -5.38
C ALA A 59 2.76 0.04 -6.80
N TYR A 60 2.26 -1.02 -7.43
CA TYR A 60 2.63 -1.39 -8.80
C TYR A 60 2.16 -0.37 -9.83
N TYR A 61 1.00 0.24 -9.61
CA TYR A 61 0.52 1.32 -10.47
C TYR A 61 1.45 2.53 -10.43
N PHE A 62 1.83 3.00 -9.24
CA PHE A 62 2.74 4.15 -9.12
C PHE A 62 4.11 3.83 -9.68
N LEU A 63 4.62 2.62 -9.48
CA LEU A 63 5.90 2.20 -10.05
C LEU A 63 5.85 2.18 -11.59
N GLY A 64 4.78 1.64 -12.18
CA GLY A 64 4.58 1.70 -13.62
C GLY A 64 4.40 3.13 -14.17
N GLN A 65 3.83 4.04 -13.39
CA GLN A 65 3.77 5.47 -13.75
C GLN A 65 5.17 6.11 -13.71
N LEU A 66 6.00 5.80 -12.73
CA LEU A 66 7.38 6.26 -12.66
C LEU A 66 8.19 5.77 -13.88
N ASP A 67 8.09 4.49 -14.24
CA ASP A 67 8.75 3.93 -15.43
C ASP A 67 8.31 4.64 -16.72
N LEU A 68 7.00 4.93 -16.84
CA LEU A 68 6.46 5.63 -18.01
C LEU A 68 6.95 7.08 -18.07
N LEU A 69 6.97 7.76 -16.94
CA LEU A 69 7.43 9.15 -16.83
C LEU A 69 8.93 9.25 -17.13
N GLU A 70 9.76 8.33 -16.65
CA GLU A 70 11.19 8.25 -17.00
C GLU A 70 11.38 8.12 -18.52
N LYS A 71 10.66 7.20 -19.17
CA LYS A 71 10.70 7.04 -20.63
C LYS A 71 10.25 8.31 -21.36
N THR A 72 9.22 8.97 -20.85
CA THR A 72 8.69 10.21 -21.44
C THR A 72 9.68 11.37 -21.29
N ILE A 73 10.35 11.48 -20.13
CA ILE A 73 11.44 12.44 -19.90
C ILE A 73 12.56 12.21 -20.91
N MET A 74 12.98 10.96 -21.10
CA MET A 74 14.03 10.63 -22.08
C MET A 74 13.61 10.92 -23.52
N GLN A 75 12.35 10.67 -23.87
CA GLN A 75 11.82 11.02 -25.18
C GLN A 75 11.87 12.55 -25.41
N GLN A 76 11.38 13.32 -24.44
CA GLN A 76 11.41 14.79 -24.49
C GLN A 76 12.84 15.31 -24.60
N TYR A 77 13.77 14.76 -23.81
CA TYR A 77 15.19 15.08 -23.91
C TYR A 77 15.73 14.80 -25.31
N ASN A 78 15.46 13.63 -25.89
CA ASN A 78 15.94 13.25 -27.22
C ASN A 78 15.38 14.14 -28.35
N GLU A 79 14.16 14.65 -28.21
CA GLU A 79 13.57 15.62 -29.15
C GLU A 79 14.25 16.99 -29.07
N LEU A 80 14.64 17.42 -27.86
CA LEU A 80 15.31 18.71 -27.63
C LEU A 80 16.81 18.65 -27.92
N LYS A 81 17.43 17.48 -27.77
CA LYS A 81 18.86 17.23 -27.87
C LYS A 81 19.52 17.84 -29.12
N PRO A 82 18.95 17.75 -30.34
CA PRO A 82 19.56 18.34 -31.55
C PRO A 82 19.68 19.87 -31.51
N PHE A 83 18.93 20.54 -30.65
CA PHE A 83 18.92 22.00 -30.50
C PHE A 83 19.84 22.50 -29.39
N ILE A 84 20.52 21.60 -28.67
CA ILE A 84 21.39 21.91 -27.54
C ILE A 84 22.85 21.70 -27.95
N MET A 85 23.68 22.73 -27.76
CA MET A 85 25.14 22.60 -27.92
C MET A 85 25.76 22.18 -26.60
N PHE A 86 26.15 20.90 -26.50
CA PHE A 86 26.88 20.39 -25.34
C PHE A 86 28.37 20.72 -25.47
N GLN A 87 28.98 21.24 -24.40
CA GLN A 87 30.38 21.60 -24.41
C GLN A 87 31.27 20.44 -23.96
N ASN A 88 30.94 19.76 -22.85
CA ASN A 88 31.58 18.54 -22.34
C ASN A 88 30.85 17.96 -21.10
N GLU A 89 29.60 18.34 -20.88
CA GLU A 89 28.84 17.98 -19.67
C GLU A 89 28.45 16.50 -19.72
N ALA A 90 29.00 15.71 -18.78
CA ALA A 90 28.62 14.30 -18.59
C ALA A 90 27.30 14.14 -17.82
N LYS A 91 26.91 15.17 -17.06
CA LYS A 91 25.72 15.23 -16.21
C LYS A 91 25.13 16.63 -16.35
N MET A 92 23.82 16.73 -16.54
CA MET A 92 23.10 18.00 -16.67
C MET A 92 21.85 17.96 -15.81
N GLU A 93 21.61 19.01 -15.05
CA GLU A 93 20.33 19.21 -14.39
C GLU A 93 19.25 19.29 -15.47
N TYR A 94 18.16 18.55 -15.27
CA TYR A 94 17.08 18.51 -16.23
C TYR A 94 15.77 18.78 -15.50
N ASP A 95 15.27 19.99 -15.71
CA ASP A 95 14.01 20.43 -15.16
C ASP A 95 12.95 20.51 -16.27
N SER A 96 11.85 19.79 -16.06
CA SER A 96 10.67 19.88 -16.90
C SER A 96 9.41 19.60 -16.09
N PHE A 97 8.25 19.97 -16.65
CA PHE A 97 6.96 19.62 -16.05
C PHE A 97 6.79 18.09 -15.85
N ILE A 98 7.40 17.28 -16.72
CA ILE A 98 7.32 15.81 -16.64
C ILE A 98 8.19 15.28 -15.51
N VAL A 99 9.35 15.92 -15.26
CA VAL A 99 10.19 15.65 -14.09
C VAL A 99 9.43 15.96 -12.80
N HIS A 100 8.75 17.09 -12.73
CA HIS A 100 7.90 17.44 -11.59
C HIS A 100 6.79 16.39 -11.34
N GLU A 101 6.10 15.94 -12.39
CA GLU A 101 5.11 14.86 -12.28
C GLU A 101 5.73 13.55 -11.80
N PHE A 102 6.91 13.17 -12.29
CA PHE A 102 7.66 11.99 -11.82
C PHE A 102 7.86 12.07 -10.31
N LEU A 103 8.35 13.20 -9.84
CA LEU A 103 8.65 13.42 -8.44
C LEU A 103 7.40 13.39 -7.54
N LEU A 104 6.28 13.96 -8.02
CA LEU A 104 5.00 13.91 -7.33
C LEU A 104 4.44 12.49 -7.16
N ARG A 105 4.93 11.48 -7.93
CA ARG A 105 4.55 10.07 -7.77
C ARG A 105 5.38 9.31 -6.72
N ILE A 106 6.53 9.84 -6.32
CA ILE A 106 7.40 9.19 -5.33
C ILE A 106 6.71 9.11 -3.97
N MET A 107 6.17 10.23 -3.47
CA MET A 107 5.54 10.25 -2.14
C MET A 107 4.31 9.32 -2.04
N PRO A 108 3.38 9.30 -3.01
CA PRO A 108 2.33 8.29 -3.05
C PRO A 108 2.85 6.85 -2.99
N PHE A 109 3.89 6.52 -3.76
CA PHE A 109 4.51 5.19 -3.73
C PHE A 109 5.07 4.84 -2.34
N LEU A 110 5.88 5.73 -1.75
CA LEU A 110 6.46 5.56 -0.43
C LEU A 110 5.40 5.42 0.67
N ASN A 111 4.34 6.22 0.61
CA ASN A 111 3.20 6.09 1.53
C ASN A 111 2.45 4.77 1.37
N THR A 112 2.29 4.29 0.14
CA THR A 112 1.66 2.99 -0.10
C THR A 112 2.51 1.85 0.50
N LEU A 113 3.83 1.84 0.30
CA LEU A 113 4.71 0.86 0.95
C LEU A 113 4.65 0.94 2.48
N PHE A 114 4.62 2.15 3.04
CA PHE A 114 4.44 2.36 4.47
C PHE A 114 3.15 1.73 4.99
N ILE A 115 2.02 1.96 4.32
CA ILE A 115 0.72 1.41 4.72
C ILE A 115 0.74 -0.12 4.62
N LEU A 116 1.34 -0.66 3.55
CA LEU A 116 1.49 -2.10 3.37
C LEU A 116 2.27 -2.72 4.54
N GLN A 117 3.44 -2.17 4.89
CA GLN A 117 4.20 -2.63 6.05
C GLN A 117 3.32 -2.64 7.31
N ASP A 118 2.70 -1.50 7.65
CA ASP A 118 1.92 -1.33 8.88
C ASP A 118 0.68 -2.25 8.97
N ARG A 119 0.09 -2.64 7.82
CA ARG A 119 -1.08 -3.51 7.76
C ARG A 119 -0.77 -5.00 7.75
N LEU A 120 0.39 -5.40 7.26
CA LEU A 120 0.72 -6.82 7.10
C LEU A 120 0.57 -7.58 8.43
N MET A 121 1.25 -7.11 9.49
CA MET A 121 1.26 -7.83 10.76
C MET A 121 -0.11 -7.86 11.46
N VAL A 122 -0.97 -6.87 11.21
CA VAL A 122 -2.35 -6.87 11.68
C VAL A 122 -3.14 -8.00 11.02
N ILE A 123 -2.99 -8.17 9.70
CA ILE A 123 -3.63 -9.25 8.94
C ILE A 123 -3.13 -10.61 9.43
N ILE A 124 -1.82 -10.75 9.64
CA ILE A 124 -1.24 -12.02 10.12
C ILE A 124 -1.70 -12.32 11.55
N GLY A 125 -1.74 -11.33 12.44
CA GLY A 125 -2.25 -11.51 13.80
C GLY A 125 -3.71 -11.96 13.80
N LEU A 126 -4.55 -11.36 12.96
CA LEU A 126 -5.94 -11.79 12.78
C LEU A 126 -6.04 -13.20 12.17
N PHE A 127 -5.17 -13.56 11.24
CA PHE A 127 -5.12 -14.91 10.67
C PHE A 127 -4.77 -15.96 11.73
N LEU A 128 -3.78 -15.68 12.57
CA LEU A 128 -3.28 -16.56 13.64
C LEU A 128 -4.12 -16.55 14.93
N ASP A 129 -5.19 -15.76 14.98
CA ASP A 129 -6.01 -15.58 16.20
C ASP A 129 -5.24 -15.03 17.40
N ILE A 130 -4.29 -14.14 17.16
CA ILE A 130 -3.49 -13.53 18.23
C ILE A 130 -4.31 -12.44 18.91
N GLU A 131 -4.57 -12.61 20.20
CA GLU A 131 -5.23 -11.62 21.04
C GLU A 131 -4.22 -10.79 21.83
N TYR A 132 -4.30 -9.46 21.71
CA TYR A 132 -3.51 -8.53 22.51
C TYR A 132 -4.33 -8.00 23.68
N GLN A 133 -3.79 -8.14 24.88
CA GLN A 133 -4.36 -7.56 26.09
C GLN A 133 -3.92 -6.10 26.24
N ASP A 134 -4.86 -5.22 26.61
CA ASP A 134 -4.53 -3.83 26.91
C ASP A 134 -3.55 -3.76 28.11
N PRO A 135 -2.68 -2.74 28.18
CA PRO A 135 -1.73 -2.60 29.29
C PRO A 135 -2.44 -2.51 30.63
N VAL A 136 -1.94 -3.18 31.66
CA VAL A 136 -2.55 -3.19 33.00
C VAL A 136 -2.47 -1.80 33.67
N ARG A 137 -3.57 -1.36 34.29
CA ARG A 137 -3.63 -0.11 35.07
C ARG A 137 -2.88 -0.26 36.39
N LYS A 138 -2.03 0.70 36.74
CA LYS A 138 -1.40 0.72 38.07
C LYS A 138 -2.36 1.28 39.12
N PRO A 139 -2.30 0.84 40.40
CA PRO A 139 -3.27 1.24 41.43
C PRO A 139 -3.47 2.75 41.60
N ASN A 140 -2.41 3.55 41.41
CA ASN A 140 -2.44 5.01 41.58
C ASN A 140 -2.37 5.78 40.24
N GLU A 141 -2.60 5.12 39.11
CA GLU A 141 -2.54 5.73 37.79
C GLU A 141 -3.86 6.47 37.49
N SER A 142 -3.77 7.74 37.11
CA SER A 142 -4.95 8.52 36.70
C SER A 142 -5.53 8.02 35.37
N ASP A 143 -6.84 8.23 35.15
CA ASP A 143 -7.51 7.80 33.91
C ASP A 143 -6.86 8.38 32.66
N LYS A 144 -6.44 9.66 32.72
CA LYS A 144 -5.76 10.33 31.60
C LYS A 144 -4.47 9.63 31.21
N VAL A 145 -3.65 9.23 32.19
CA VAL A 145 -2.38 8.53 31.94
C VAL A 145 -2.65 7.12 31.41
N TYR A 146 -3.61 6.41 32.02
CA TYR A 146 -4.00 5.07 31.58
C TYR A 146 -4.54 5.06 30.14
N ASN A 147 -5.45 5.95 29.80
CA ASN A 147 -6.04 6.03 28.46
C ASN A 147 -4.97 6.34 27.40
N ARG A 148 -4.06 7.29 27.68
CA ARG A 148 -2.93 7.58 26.78
C ARG A 148 -2.02 6.37 26.58
N LYS A 149 -1.78 5.58 27.64
CA LYS A 149 -1.00 4.35 27.56
C LYS A 149 -1.68 3.30 26.68
N VAL A 150 -2.99 3.10 26.83
CA VAL A 150 -3.80 2.21 25.98
C VAL A 150 -3.79 2.67 24.52
N GLU A 151 -4.01 3.96 24.25
CA GLU A 151 -3.97 4.54 22.91
C GLU A 151 -2.59 4.35 22.25
N THR A 152 -1.51 4.60 22.99
CA THR A 152 -0.13 4.41 22.51
C THR A 152 0.14 2.95 22.18
N PHE A 153 -0.32 2.02 23.03
CA PHE A 153 -0.19 0.59 22.78
C PHE A 153 -0.95 0.15 21.52
N ARG A 154 -2.21 0.57 21.38
CA ARG A 154 -3.04 0.25 20.21
C ARG A 154 -2.50 0.86 18.92
N SER A 155 -1.93 2.07 18.98
CA SER A 155 -1.22 2.69 17.86
C SER A 155 0.01 1.86 17.45
N LYS A 156 0.76 1.33 18.42
CA LYS A 156 1.91 0.43 18.15
C LYS A 156 1.50 -0.88 17.48
N LEU A 157 0.35 -1.46 17.83
CA LEU A 157 -0.17 -2.66 17.13
C LEU A 157 -0.42 -2.43 15.63
N GLN A 158 -0.58 -1.18 15.22
CA GLN A 158 -0.77 -0.79 13.82
C GLN A 158 0.54 -0.38 13.12
N SER A 159 1.70 -0.45 13.80
CA SER A 159 2.99 0.00 13.27
C SER A 159 3.94 -1.16 13.09
N PHE A 160 4.38 -1.43 11.86
CA PHE A 160 5.33 -2.50 11.57
C PHE A 160 6.64 -2.34 12.35
N ALA A 161 7.12 -1.10 12.46
CA ALA A 161 8.32 -0.78 13.23
C ALA A 161 8.20 -1.25 14.68
N ALA A 162 7.00 -1.20 15.28
CA ALA A 162 6.81 -1.63 16.66
C ALA A 162 7.00 -3.14 16.84
N TYR A 163 6.61 -3.95 15.85
CA TYR A 163 6.87 -5.40 15.83
C TYR A 163 8.39 -5.68 15.74
N ALA A 164 9.11 -4.92 14.93
CA ALA A 164 10.53 -5.17 14.66
C ALA A 164 11.52 -4.56 15.67
N THR A 165 11.16 -3.49 16.40
CA THR A 165 12.14 -2.71 17.19
C THR A 165 11.78 -2.44 18.65
N ASN A 166 10.50 -2.24 18.96
CA ASN A 166 10.14 -1.61 20.23
C ASN A 166 9.50 -2.55 21.25
N TYR A 167 9.03 -3.74 20.85
CA TYR A 167 8.38 -4.67 21.77
C TYR A 167 8.53 -6.11 21.31
N SER A 168 9.53 -6.81 21.83
CA SER A 168 9.55 -8.28 21.72
C SER A 168 8.22 -8.88 22.20
N SER A 169 7.52 -8.25 23.15
CA SER A 169 6.20 -8.70 23.60
C SER A 169 5.09 -8.65 22.55
N ILE A 170 5.12 -7.73 21.58
CA ILE A 170 4.09 -7.66 20.52
C ILE A 170 4.35 -8.74 19.46
N LEU A 171 5.62 -9.01 19.15
CA LEU A 171 6.02 -10.02 18.15
C LEU A 171 6.10 -11.46 18.73
N LYS A 172 6.30 -11.59 20.05
CA LYS A 172 6.40 -12.88 20.77
C LYS A 172 5.29 -13.89 20.50
N PRO A 173 4.02 -13.48 20.32
CA PRO A 173 2.94 -14.44 20.05
C PRO A 173 3.01 -15.09 18.66
N PHE A 174 3.84 -14.58 17.74
CA PHE A 174 4.00 -15.16 16.40
C PHE A 174 4.99 -16.33 16.40
N PRO A 175 4.92 -17.26 15.43
CA PRO A 175 5.91 -18.33 15.30
C PRO A 175 7.34 -17.78 15.19
N GLU A 176 8.33 -18.43 15.81
CA GLU A 176 9.72 -17.93 15.88
C GLU A 176 10.30 -17.60 14.51
N GLU A 177 10.08 -18.46 13.51
CA GLU A 177 10.49 -18.23 12.12
C GLU A 177 9.88 -16.95 11.52
N VAL A 178 8.62 -16.63 11.86
CA VAL A 178 7.98 -15.37 11.45
C VAL A 178 8.64 -14.18 12.16
N GLN A 179 8.96 -14.32 13.45
CA GLN A 179 9.62 -13.25 14.20
C GLN A 179 10.97 -12.90 13.58
N GLU A 180 11.79 -13.91 13.30
CA GLU A 180 13.09 -13.74 12.66
C GLU A 180 12.96 -13.05 11.29
N LEU A 181 12.03 -13.52 10.46
CA LEU A 181 11.82 -12.97 9.12
C LEU A 181 11.40 -11.49 9.17
N VAL A 182 10.52 -11.12 10.11
CA VAL A 182 10.07 -9.72 10.31
C VAL A 182 11.23 -8.81 10.74
N VAL A 183 12.04 -9.26 11.71
CA VAL A 183 13.19 -8.49 12.21
C VAL A 183 14.25 -8.33 11.12
N ASN A 184 14.54 -9.40 10.36
CA ASN A 184 15.52 -9.37 9.28
C ASN A 184 15.09 -8.42 8.16
N TYR A 185 13.85 -8.53 7.67
CA TYR A 185 13.32 -7.62 6.65
C TYR A 185 13.39 -6.16 7.12
N TRP A 186 13.00 -5.89 8.37
CA TRP A 186 13.04 -4.53 8.90
C TRP A 186 14.45 -3.93 8.92
N ASN A 187 15.42 -4.69 9.46
CA ASN A 187 16.79 -4.21 9.63
C ASN A 187 17.53 -4.08 8.30
N GLN A 188 17.19 -4.89 7.30
CA GLN A 188 17.87 -4.89 6.00
C GLN A 188 17.26 -3.89 5.01
N ASN A 189 15.93 -3.68 5.05
CA ASN A 189 15.22 -2.94 4.00
C ASN A 189 14.11 -2.05 4.57
N GLY A 190 13.21 -2.64 5.38
CA GLY A 190 11.95 -2.01 5.79
C GLY A 190 12.13 -0.69 6.55
N GLN A 191 13.22 -0.53 7.31
CA GLN A 191 13.55 0.72 7.97
C GLN A 191 13.94 1.81 6.96
N GLU A 192 14.79 1.50 5.99
CA GLU A 192 15.36 2.48 5.06
C GLU A 192 14.28 3.13 4.18
N ILE A 193 13.35 2.34 3.63
CA ILE A 193 12.22 2.87 2.85
C ILE A 193 11.33 3.82 3.68
N ARG A 194 11.16 3.54 4.99
CA ARG A 194 10.40 4.39 5.90
C ARG A 194 11.13 5.70 6.19
N LEU A 195 12.46 5.66 6.25
CA LEU A 195 13.28 6.86 6.43
C LEU A 195 13.15 7.77 5.20
N TYR A 196 13.23 7.24 3.98
CA TYR A 196 13.00 8.04 2.76
C TYR A 196 11.61 8.67 2.71
N ARG A 197 10.58 7.92 3.13
CA ARG A 197 9.21 8.45 3.26
C ARG A 197 9.16 9.63 4.23
N ASN A 198 9.80 9.50 5.39
CA ASN A 198 9.80 10.54 6.42
C ASN A 198 10.61 11.77 6.00
N LEU A 199 11.77 11.56 5.38
CA LEU A 199 12.60 12.61 4.79
C LEU A 199 11.76 13.43 3.80
N ASN A 200 11.13 12.76 2.84
CA ASN A 200 10.30 13.42 1.81
C ASN A 200 9.05 14.12 2.37
N GLN A 201 8.50 13.65 3.49
CA GLN A 201 7.30 14.23 4.07
C GLN A 201 7.57 15.44 4.97
N HIS A 202 8.63 15.37 5.75
CA HIS A 202 8.78 16.20 6.94
C HIS A 202 10.02 17.08 6.92
N GLN A 203 10.96 16.83 6.02
CA GLN A 203 12.27 17.48 6.05
C GLN A 203 12.51 18.19 4.72
N PHE A 204 12.79 17.43 3.66
CA PHE A 204 13.16 17.96 2.35
C PHE A 204 12.52 17.13 1.26
N SER A 205 12.18 17.79 0.17
CA SER A 205 11.64 17.09 -0.98
C SER A 205 12.78 16.35 -1.70
N LEU A 206 12.60 15.09 -2.09
CA LEU A 206 13.63 14.27 -2.76
C LEU A 206 14.01 14.76 -4.17
N LEU A 207 13.74 16.02 -4.52
CA LEU A 207 13.67 16.56 -5.88
C LEU A 207 15.01 16.96 -6.48
N GLU A 208 16.04 17.09 -5.66
CA GLU A 208 17.11 18.04 -5.96
C GLU A 208 18.23 17.47 -6.81
N GLU A 209 18.35 16.15 -6.85
CA GLU A 209 19.40 15.48 -7.60
C GLU A 209 18.82 14.75 -8.83
N ALA A 210 18.07 15.49 -9.66
CA ALA A 210 17.48 15.03 -10.91
C ALA A 210 18.29 15.46 -12.14
N TYR A 211 18.75 14.49 -12.94
CA TYR A 211 19.71 14.73 -14.01
C TYR A 211 19.45 13.91 -15.26
N ILE A 212 19.90 14.43 -16.40
CA ILE A 212 20.27 13.61 -17.54
C ILE A 212 21.76 13.31 -17.44
N VAL A 213 22.10 12.03 -17.28
CA VAL A 213 23.48 11.53 -17.35
C VAL A 213 23.73 11.04 -18.76
N ARG A 214 24.83 11.47 -19.37
CA ARG A 214 25.16 11.15 -20.77
C ARG A 214 26.16 10.00 -20.94
N GLU A 215 26.99 9.75 -19.94
CA GLU A 215 27.98 8.69 -19.95
C GLU A 215 27.87 7.81 -18.70
N PRO A 216 28.09 6.48 -18.79
CA PRO A 216 28.37 5.70 -20.01
C PRO A 216 27.11 5.35 -20.81
N THR A 217 25.92 5.61 -20.27
CA THR A 217 24.64 5.35 -20.92
C THR A 217 23.72 6.52 -20.66
N GLU A 218 23.17 7.08 -21.73
CA GLU A 218 22.23 8.20 -21.64
C GLU A 218 20.96 7.79 -20.91
N ARG A 219 20.73 8.36 -19.72
CA ARG A 219 19.52 8.09 -18.90
C ARG A 219 19.18 9.26 -18.00
N PHE A 220 17.89 9.33 -17.65
CA PHE A 220 17.42 10.14 -16.54
C PHE A 220 17.80 9.45 -15.23
N ILE A 221 18.23 10.23 -14.26
CA ILE A 221 18.57 9.75 -12.92
C ILE A 221 18.04 10.72 -11.89
N LEU A 222 17.33 10.18 -10.92
CA LEU A 222 17.11 10.83 -9.64
C LEU A 222 17.96 10.10 -8.60
N TYR A 223 18.91 10.79 -7.96
CA TYR A 223 19.65 10.20 -6.86
C TYR A 223 18.91 10.35 -5.54
N LEU A 224 18.92 9.29 -4.74
CA LEU A 224 18.47 9.32 -3.36
C LEU A 224 19.63 9.69 -2.43
N PRO A 225 19.36 10.42 -1.34
CA PRO A 225 20.37 10.71 -0.32
C PRO A 225 20.98 9.45 0.28
N ASP A 226 22.28 9.46 0.54
CA ASP A 226 23.06 8.33 1.07
C ASP A 226 22.69 7.96 2.50
N ASN A 227 22.20 8.93 3.27
CA ASN A 227 21.74 8.80 4.64
C ASN A 227 20.35 9.45 4.80
N PRO A 228 19.25 8.67 4.77
CA PRO A 228 17.91 9.23 4.91
C PRO A 228 17.54 9.61 6.36
N ASN A 229 18.45 9.48 7.33
CA ASN A 229 18.29 10.01 8.68
C ASN A 229 18.84 11.43 8.84
N GLU A 230 19.52 11.97 7.83
CA GLU A 230 20.06 13.33 7.93
C GLU A 230 18.92 14.35 7.98
N HIS A 231 18.96 15.20 9.00
CA HIS A 231 17.95 16.21 9.27
C HIS A 231 18.36 17.59 8.77
N ASP A 232 19.64 17.76 8.46
CA ASP A 232 20.23 18.99 7.95
C ASP A 232 20.44 18.87 6.45
N PHE A 233 19.75 19.74 5.72
CA PHE A 233 19.77 19.80 4.28
C PHE A 233 21.19 19.85 3.70
N GLU A 234 22.02 20.71 4.27
CA GLU A 234 23.38 20.99 3.78
C GLU A 234 24.33 19.80 3.95
N LYS A 235 23.90 18.77 4.70
CA LYS A 235 24.67 17.55 4.97
C LYS A 235 24.21 16.34 4.16
N LEU A 236 23.19 16.49 3.31
CA LEU A 236 22.78 15.41 2.41
C LEU A 236 23.90 15.12 1.41
N LEU A 237 24.35 13.86 1.41
CA LEU A 237 25.33 13.34 0.47
C LEU A 237 24.65 12.40 -0.52
N TYR A 238 25.21 12.27 -1.72
CA TYR A 238 24.68 11.45 -2.82
C TYR A 238 25.78 10.62 -3.50
N ASP A 239 26.87 10.35 -2.78
CA ASP A 239 28.09 9.72 -3.27
C ASP A 239 27.87 8.26 -3.67
N LYS A 240 26.92 7.57 -3.03
CA LYS A 240 26.57 6.19 -3.41
C LYS A 240 25.84 6.12 -4.74
N LYS A 241 25.41 7.26 -5.30
CA LYS A 241 24.72 7.35 -6.60
C LYS A 241 23.54 6.38 -6.71
N ARG A 242 22.78 6.25 -5.61
CA ARG A 242 21.62 5.37 -5.55
C ARG A 242 20.49 5.94 -6.38
N VAL A 243 20.16 5.31 -7.51
CA VAL A 243 19.09 5.77 -8.38
C VAL A 243 17.73 5.38 -7.81
N ALA A 244 16.81 6.35 -7.70
CA ALA A 244 15.54 6.20 -7.02
C ALA A 244 14.64 5.11 -7.63
N ILE A 245 14.46 5.12 -8.95
CA ILE A 245 13.57 4.14 -9.61
C ILE A 245 14.12 2.70 -9.50
N ASP A 246 15.44 2.53 -9.62
CA ASP A 246 16.11 1.25 -9.47
C ASP A 246 15.95 0.73 -8.04
N TYR A 247 16.12 1.61 -7.05
CA TYR A 247 15.91 1.31 -5.64
C TYR A 247 14.45 0.96 -5.33
N PHE A 248 13.47 1.72 -5.83
CA PHE A 248 12.05 1.42 -5.60
C PHE A 248 11.63 0.09 -6.24
N ASN A 249 12.15 -0.22 -7.42
CA ASN A 249 11.98 -1.52 -8.07
C ASN A 249 12.62 -2.66 -7.26
N SER A 250 13.79 -2.47 -6.66
CA SER A 250 14.38 -3.49 -5.81
C SER A 250 13.57 -3.69 -4.52
N GLU A 251 13.15 -2.60 -3.88
CA GLU A 251 12.43 -2.65 -2.60
C GLU A 251 11.06 -3.32 -2.70
N ILE A 252 10.31 -3.11 -3.80
CA ILE A 252 9.02 -3.80 -3.99
C ILE A 252 9.20 -5.31 -4.18
N ASN A 253 10.31 -5.75 -4.78
CA ASN A 253 10.63 -7.17 -4.95
C ASN A 253 11.08 -7.79 -3.63
N VAL A 254 11.92 -7.11 -2.85
CA VAL A 254 12.29 -7.57 -1.51
C VAL A 254 11.05 -7.70 -0.62
N PHE A 255 10.13 -6.73 -0.67
CA PHE A 255 8.88 -6.82 0.07
C PHE A 255 7.97 -7.97 -0.41
N HIS A 256 7.94 -8.22 -1.71
CA HIS A 256 7.26 -9.38 -2.29
C HIS A 256 7.81 -10.70 -1.75
N ASP A 257 9.12 -10.88 -1.81
CA ASP A 257 9.80 -12.09 -1.33
C ASP A 257 9.60 -12.30 0.17
N PHE A 258 9.66 -11.21 0.95
CA PHE A 258 9.36 -11.23 2.37
C PHE A 258 7.94 -11.75 2.65
N ILE A 259 6.93 -11.25 1.93
CA ILE A 259 5.53 -11.68 2.11
C ILE A 259 5.35 -13.14 1.70
N GLU A 260 5.89 -13.55 0.55
CA GLU A 260 5.80 -14.93 0.10
C GLU A 260 6.52 -15.90 1.06
N GLY A 261 7.66 -15.48 1.62
CA GLY A 261 8.37 -16.20 2.66
C GLY A 261 7.53 -16.36 3.93
N LEU A 262 6.90 -15.27 4.39
CA LEU A 262 6.01 -15.30 5.55
C LEU A 262 4.82 -16.24 5.31
N MET A 263 4.16 -16.14 4.16
CA MET A 263 3.03 -17.01 3.81
C MET A 263 3.44 -18.47 3.72
N LYS A 264 4.66 -18.77 3.24
CA LYS A 264 5.21 -20.12 3.19
C LYS A 264 5.38 -20.71 4.59
N ILE A 265 5.93 -19.96 5.54
CA ILE A 265 6.07 -20.38 6.96
C ILE A 265 4.70 -20.70 7.55
N LEU A 266 3.68 -19.90 7.20
CA LEU A 266 2.30 -20.11 7.66
C LEU A 266 1.55 -21.23 6.92
N GLY A 267 2.23 -21.98 6.05
CA GLY A 267 1.63 -23.12 5.33
C GLY A 267 0.63 -22.72 4.25
N VAL A 268 0.63 -21.47 3.79
CA VAL A 268 -0.31 -20.99 2.78
C VAL A 268 0.15 -21.41 1.39
N ALA A 269 -0.72 -22.12 0.67
CA ALA A 269 -0.47 -22.55 -0.70
C ALA A 269 -0.54 -21.38 -1.69
N PRO A 270 0.25 -21.42 -2.80
CA PRO A 270 0.18 -20.39 -3.82
C PRO A 270 -1.14 -20.51 -4.58
N GLU A 271 -1.87 -19.40 -4.67
CA GLU A 271 -3.11 -19.32 -5.43
C GLU A 271 -3.05 -18.19 -6.44
N ARG A 272 -3.77 -18.40 -7.55
CA ARG A 272 -3.96 -17.33 -8.50
C ARG A 272 -4.83 -16.27 -7.88
N HIS A 273 -4.49 -15.04 -8.22
CA HIS A 273 -5.26 -13.91 -7.90
C HIS A 273 -6.60 -13.95 -8.63
N GLU A 274 -7.67 -14.17 -7.87
CA GLU A 274 -9.03 -13.98 -8.36
C GLU A 274 -9.49 -12.59 -7.90
N PHE A 275 -9.85 -11.74 -8.88
CA PHE A 275 -10.74 -10.66 -8.56
C PHE A 275 -12.07 -11.30 -8.19
N ALA A 276 -12.69 -10.83 -7.10
CA ALA A 276 -14.07 -11.14 -6.88
C ALA A 276 -14.84 -10.66 -8.12
N THR A 277 -15.25 -11.58 -9.00
CA THR A 277 -16.50 -11.42 -9.73
C THR A 277 -17.48 -11.08 -8.64
N SER A 278 -17.93 -9.83 -8.52
CA SER A 278 -18.70 -9.41 -7.36
C SER A 278 -20.09 -10.05 -7.42
N THR A 279 -20.14 -11.33 -7.09
CA THR A 279 -21.30 -12.04 -6.64
C THR A 279 -20.84 -12.67 -5.35
N SER A 280 -20.97 -11.90 -4.27
CA SER A 280 -21.17 -12.54 -2.97
C SER A 280 -22.25 -13.63 -3.20
N PRO A 281 -22.16 -14.81 -2.58
CA PRO A 281 -23.25 -15.78 -2.61
C PRO A 281 -24.58 -15.17 -2.14
N ASN A 282 -24.53 -14.04 -1.42
CA ASN A 282 -25.66 -13.20 -1.03
C ASN A 282 -25.91 -11.98 -1.94
N ALA A 283 -25.05 -11.63 -2.90
CA ALA A 283 -25.29 -10.54 -3.85
C ALA A 283 -26.50 -10.81 -4.76
N ASN A 284 -26.83 -12.08 -5.00
CA ASN A 284 -28.03 -12.49 -5.72
C ASN A 284 -29.27 -12.62 -4.79
N LYS A 285 -29.12 -12.45 -3.47
CA LYS A 285 -30.25 -12.41 -2.54
C LYS A 285 -30.76 -10.99 -2.45
N ILE A 286 -31.50 -10.60 -3.48
CA ILE A 286 -32.12 -9.30 -3.51
C ILE A 286 -33.28 -9.18 -2.48
N LYS A 287 -33.76 -10.32 -1.98
CA LYS A 287 -34.88 -10.38 -1.02
C LYS A 287 -34.62 -9.66 0.31
N ASP A 288 -33.35 -9.45 0.68
CA ASP A 288 -32.98 -8.87 1.98
C ASP A 288 -32.73 -7.35 1.91
N TYR A 289 -32.88 -6.71 0.75
CA TYR A 289 -32.68 -5.27 0.56
C TYR A 289 -33.98 -4.54 0.24
N ASN A 290 -34.16 -3.36 0.82
CA ASN A 290 -35.27 -2.47 0.53
C ASN A 290 -35.00 -1.63 -0.72
N GLU A 291 -36.08 -1.14 -1.35
CA GLU A 291 -35.96 -0.17 -2.43
C GLU A 291 -35.18 1.07 -1.93
N GLY A 292 -34.19 1.49 -2.70
CA GLY A 292 -33.33 2.63 -2.35
C GLY A 292 -32.08 2.27 -1.54
N ASP A 293 -31.92 1.02 -1.09
CA ASP A 293 -30.71 0.59 -0.41
C ASP A 293 -29.48 0.74 -1.33
N LEU A 294 -28.42 1.35 -0.79
CA LEU A 294 -27.16 1.56 -1.48
C LEU A 294 -26.29 0.31 -1.34
N MET A 295 -26.13 -0.42 -2.45
CA MET A 295 -25.38 -1.66 -2.49
C MET A 295 -23.87 -1.43 -2.59
N LYS A 296 -23.47 -0.46 -3.42
CA LYS A 296 -22.06 -0.16 -3.67
C LYS A 296 -21.89 1.24 -4.24
N ILE A 297 -20.75 1.86 -3.93
CA ILE A 297 -20.28 3.09 -4.57
C ILE A 297 -19.00 2.76 -5.32
N TRP A 298 -18.94 3.10 -6.60
CA TRP A 298 -17.67 3.18 -7.34
C TRP A 298 -17.33 4.64 -7.59
N VAL A 299 -16.09 5.01 -7.29
CA VAL A 299 -15.56 6.32 -7.62
C VAL A 299 -14.59 6.15 -8.77
N ILE A 300 -14.90 6.77 -9.90
CA ILE A 300 -14.05 6.77 -11.10
C ILE A 300 -13.83 8.23 -11.48
N LYS A 301 -12.59 8.71 -11.28
CA LYS A 301 -12.23 10.12 -11.51
C LYS A 301 -13.19 11.05 -10.75
N ASN A 302 -13.95 11.88 -11.47
CA ASN A 302 -14.90 12.85 -10.90
C ASN A 302 -16.35 12.33 -10.84
N ASP A 303 -16.57 11.04 -11.06
CA ASP A 303 -17.90 10.44 -11.06
C ASP A 303 -18.03 9.42 -9.95
N ALA A 304 -19.11 9.54 -9.17
CA ALA A 304 -19.57 8.46 -8.32
C ALA A 304 -20.66 7.68 -9.08
N ILE A 305 -20.42 6.39 -9.28
CA ILE A 305 -21.42 5.45 -9.77
C ILE A 305 -22.03 4.78 -8.55
N LEU A 306 -23.28 5.11 -8.29
CA LEU A 306 -24.06 4.49 -7.23
C LEU A 306 -24.82 3.31 -7.80
N PHE A 307 -24.72 2.19 -7.09
CA PHE A 307 -25.49 1.00 -7.35
C PHE A 307 -26.53 0.88 -6.24
N SER A 308 -27.80 1.08 -6.57
CA SER A 308 -28.91 0.97 -5.63
C SER A 308 -29.95 -0.03 -6.10
N VAL A 309 -30.74 -0.54 -5.15
CA VAL A 309 -31.87 -1.44 -5.46
C VAL A 309 -33.00 -0.64 -6.10
N GLY A 310 -33.38 -1.01 -7.34
CA GLY A 310 -34.50 -0.41 -8.05
C GLY A 310 -35.88 -0.81 -7.51
N LYS A 311 -36.93 -0.15 -8.03
CA LYS A 311 -38.33 -0.42 -7.67
C LYS A 311 -38.67 -1.91 -7.76
N LYS A 312 -39.38 -2.41 -6.73
CA LYS A 312 -39.95 -3.76 -6.75
C LYS A 312 -40.92 -3.89 -7.92
N THR A 313 -40.78 -4.94 -8.73
CA THR A 313 -41.79 -5.28 -9.72
C THR A 313 -43.02 -5.87 -9.01
N PRO A 314 -44.21 -5.89 -9.66
CA PRO A 314 -45.43 -6.49 -9.11
C PRO A 314 -45.27 -7.94 -8.65
N ASP A 315 -44.30 -8.67 -9.21
CA ASP A 315 -44.03 -10.09 -8.95
C ASP A 315 -43.13 -10.32 -7.72
N GLY A 316 -42.80 -9.27 -6.97
CA GLY A 316 -42.01 -9.38 -5.73
C GLY A 316 -40.51 -9.61 -5.94
N GLU A 317 -40.03 -9.55 -7.19
CA GLU A 317 -38.60 -9.51 -7.50
C GLU A 317 -38.07 -8.08 -7.36
N ALA A 318 -37.42 -7.79 -6.23
CA ALA A 318 -36.59 -6.60 -6.12
C ALA A 318 -35.31 -6.78 -6.97
N ALA A 319 -34.63 -5.67 -7.27
CA ALA A 319 -33.42 -5.46 -8.08
C ALA A 319 -33.48 -5.82 -9.57
N LYS A 320 -33.87 -4.79 -10.31
CA LYS A 320 -32.92 -4.25 -11.26
C LYS A 320 -31.91 -3.36 -10.53
N LEU A 321 -30.62 -3.57 -10.80
CA LEU A 321 -29.53 -2.68 -10.38
C LEU A 321 -29.79 -1.30 -11.01
N ALA A 322 -30.15 -0.32 -10.20
CA ALA A 322 -30.26 1.05 -10.68
C ALA A 322 -28.87 1.68 -10.66
N MET A 323 -28.35 2.03 -11.83
CA MET A 323 -27.09 2.74 -11.97
C MET A 323 -27.37 4.24 -12.01
N ARG A 324 -26.84 4.97 -11.02
CA ARG A 324 -26.89 6.44 -11.04
C ARG A 324 -25.47 6.97 -11.12
N ARG A 325 -25.16 7.64 -12.23
CA ARG A 325 -23.95 8.46 -12.34
C ARG A 325 -24.25 9.81 -11.73
N ILE A 326 -23.58 10.12 -10.63
CA ILE A 326 -23.60 11.46 -10.06
C ILE A 326 -22.30 12.14 -10.46
N LYS A 327 -22.40 13.22 -11.25
CA LYS A 327 -21.30 14.15 -11.43
C LYS A 327 -20.93 14.68 -10.06
N ASN A 328 -19.79 14.25 -9.55
CA ASN A 328 -19.39 14.60 -8.22
C ASN A 328 -18.95 16.05 -8.23
N LYS A 329 -19.73 16.95 -7.60
CA LYS A 329 -19.26 18.29 -7.23
C LYS A 329 -18.42 18.25 -5.95
N ILE A 330 -17.83 17.11 -5.59
CA ILE A 330 -16.69 17.11 -4.68
C ILE A 330 -15.55 17.78 -5.42
N VAL A 331 -15.50 19.11 -5.27
CA VAL A 331 -14.35 19.93 -5.59
C VAL A 331 -13.34 19.70 -4.47
N GLY A 332 -12.72 18.51 -4.47
CA GLY A 332 -11.69 18.10 -3.52
C GLY A 332 -12.16 17.92 -2.06
N ILE A 333 -11.43 17.10 -1.32
CA ILE A 333 -11.03 17.55 0.02
C ILE A 333 -10.15 18.77 -0.26
N LYS A 334 -10.57 19.95 0.18
CA LYS A 334 -9.75 21.16 0.09
C LYS A 334 -8.41 20.90 0.79
N TRP A 335 -7.35 20.83 0.00
CA TRP A 335 -6.08 21.41 0.39
C TRP A 335 -6.01 22.73 -0.38
N ASP A 336 -6.38 23.83 0.29
CA ASP A 336 -6.08 25.16 -0.25
C ASP A 336 -4.56 25.35 -0.10
N ILE A 337 -3.83 25.38 -1.21
CA ILE A 337 -2.50 25.99 -1.29
C ILE A 337 -2.65 27.14 -2.29
N LYS A 338 -2.39 28.36 -1.84
CA LYS A 338 -2.39 29.57 -2.68
C LYS A 338 -1.19 29.58 -3.62
#